data_AF-A0A928CWP8-F1
#
_entry.id   AF-A0A928CWP8-F1
#
_cell.length_a   1.000
_cell.length_b   1.000
_cell.length_c   1.000
_cell.angle_alpha   90.00
_cell.angle_beta   90.00
_cell.angle_gamma   90.00
#
_symmetry.space_group_name_H-M   'P 1'
#
loop_
_entity.id
_entity.type
_entity.pdbx_description
1 polymer ?
#
loop_
_entity_poly.entity_id
_entity_poly.type
_entity_poly.pdbx_seq_one_letter_code
_entity_poly.pdbx_strand_id
1 'polypeptide(L)'
;MAKHNEQQDNTQASGPAATRNWNLLAGWDWANLLSKQPQFTEHCDWNKLGGWDWANLLSKQPQFAEHCRWGKLDGSDWADLLSEQPQFAEPCRWKKLDGSDWVDLLSAQPQFSVHCDWNKLSGGDWANLLLKQPQFAEHCDWKKLDPWDWVNLLSEQPQFAEHCNWNKLKQLSSDDWAYLLSVHPEIQKFMDKSSALDFLESIDGVKYLENAFLSQYPPVGKKKKS
;
A
#
# COMPACT_ATOMS: atom_id res chain seq x y z
N MET A 1 -76.75 28.76 2.29
CA MET A 1 -76.44 27.74 3.32
C MET A 1 -74.93 27.49 3.28
N ALA A 2 -74.29 27.51 4.47
CA ALA A 2 -72.90 27.13 4.83
C ALA A 2 -71.75 27.89 4.12
N LYS A 3 -70.94 28.75 4.77
CA LYS A 3 -70.03 28.69 5.96
C LYS A 3 -68.61 28.17 5.65
N HIS A 4 -67.63 28.99 6.06
CA HIS A 4 -66.17 28.84 6.35
C HIS A 4 -65.40 29.89 5.53
N ASN A 5 -64.81 30.99 6.03
CA ASN A 5 -64.26 31.47 7.31
C ASN A 5 -62.96 30.80 7.82
N GLU A 6 -61.89 31.61 7.76
CA GLU A 6 -60.70 31.74 8.63
C GLU A 6 -59.88 30.50 9.02
N GLN A 7 -58.56 30.50 8.71
CA GLN A 7 -57.53 30.90 9.68
C GLN A 7 -56.12 30.91 9.06
N GLN A 8 -55.33 31.84 9.55
CA GLN A 8 -53.90 32.01 9.33
C GLN A 8 -53.12 30.76 9.75
N ASP A 9 -52.01 30.47 9.07
CA ASP A 9 -50.84 30.04 9.83
C ASP A 9 -49.59 30.79 9.39
N ASN A 10 -49.02 31.40 10.40
CA ASN A 10 -47.86 32.26 10.40
C ASN A 10 -46.69 31.34 10.75
N THR A 11 -45.74 31.15 9.83
CA THR A 11 -44.42 30.71 10.26
C THR A 11 -43.37 31.51 9.52
N GLN A 12 -43.16 32.72 10.03
CA GLN A 12 -41.82 33.28 10.16
C GLN A 12 -40.87 32.19 10.71
N ALA A 13 -40.10 31.57 9.83
CA ALA A 13 -38.80 31.00 10.18
C ALA A 13 -37.72 32.01 9.76
N SER A 14 -37.84 33.23 10.29
CA SER A 14 -36.74 34.18 10.39
C SER A 14 -35.79 33.70 11.50
N GLY A 15 -34.99 32.68 11.19
CA GLY A 15 -33.68 32.52 11.82
C GLY A 15 -32.69 33.39 11.06
N PRO A 16 -31.66 33.97 11.70
CA PRO A 16 -30.61 34.64 10.94
C PRO A 16 -30.05 33.59 9.98
N ALA A 17 -30.08 33.87 8.68
CA ALA A 17 -29.19 33.19 7.76
C ALA A 17 -27.81 33.40 8.37
N ALA A 18 -27.26 32.37 9.01
CA ALA A 18 -25.91 32.40 9.50
C ALA A 18 -25.08 32.66 8.25
N THR A 19 -24.68 33.91 8.06
CA THR A 19 -23.80 34.33 6.99
C THR A 19 -22.58 33.46 7.16
N ARG A 20 -22.44 32.44 6.30
CA ARG A 20 -21.33 31.50 6.38
C ARG A 20 -20.08 32.34 6.27
N ASN A 21 -19.34 32.44 7.38
CA ASN A 21 -18.12 33.19 7.41
C ASN A 21 -17.02 32.33 6.79
N TRP A 22 -16.93 32.37 5.46
CA TRP A 22 -15.97 31.64 4.64
C TRP A 22 -14.51 31.85 5.08
N ASN A 23 -14.22 32.98 5.74
CA ASN A 23 -12.89 33.30 6.24
C ASN A 23 -12.43 32.39 7.39
N LEU A 24 -13.35 31.74 8.11
CA LEU A 24 -13.03 30.83 9.21
C LEU A 24 -12.65 29.42 8.75
N LEU A 25 -13.01 29.04 7.52
CA LEU A 25 -12.70 27.70 7.00
C LEU A 25 -11.20 27.57 6.76
N ALA A 26 -10.61 26.48 7.27
CA ALA A 26 -9.24 26.07 6.98
C ALA A 26 -9.17 25.28 5.65
N GLY A 27 -7.96 24.91 5.22
CA GLY A 27 -7.75 24.13 4.00
C GLY A 27 -8.54 22.83 3.96
N TRP A 28 -8.48 22.05 5.05
CA TRP A 28 -9.24 20.80 5.19
C TRP A 28 -10.75 21.01 5.14
N ASP A 29 -11.26 22.06 5.79
CA ASP A 29 -12.69 22.37 5.77
C ASP A 29 -13.18 22.66 4.35
N TRP A 30 -12.37 23.41 3.59
CA TRP A 30 -12.64 23.67 2.18
C TRP A 30 -12.60 22.39 1.33
N ALA A 31 -11.57 21.56 1.47
CA ALA A 31 -11.47 20.30 0.72
C ALA A 31 -12.67 19.39 1.02
N ASN A 32 -13.03 19.23 2.30
CA ASN A 32 -14.19 18.43 2.70
C ASN A 32 -15.51 19.03 2.20
N LEU A 33 -15.70 20.35 2.30
CA LEU A 33 -16.90 21.02 1.80
C LEU A 33 -17.04 20.83 0.29
N LEU A 34 -16.02 21.16 -0.48
CA LEU A 34 -16.05 21.10 -1.95
C LEU A 34 -16.15 19.66 -2.46
N SER A 35 -15.60 18.68 -1.73
CA SER A 35 -15.76 17.26 -2.09
C SER A 35 -17.22 16.81 -2.07
N LYS A 36 -18.07 17.43 -1.23
CA LYS A 36 -19.50 17.09 -1.06
C LYS A 36 -20.43 18.06 -1.77
N GLN A 37 -20.02 19.32 -1.86
CA GLN A 37 -20.84 20.43 -2.37
C GLN A 37 -19.98 21.30 -3.30
N PRO A 38 -19.69 20.83 -4.54
CA PRO A 38 -18.87 21.55 -5.53
C PRO A 38 -19.38 22.95 -5.87
N GLN A 39 -20.67 23.23 -5.66
CA GLN A 39 -21.30 24.51 -5.97
C GLN A 39 -20.75 25.70 -5.16
N PHE A 40 -20.03 25.47 -4.05
CA PHE A 40 -19.44 26.56 -3.25
C PHE A 40 -18.03 26.98 -3.71
N THR A 41 -17.61 26.55 -4.89
CA THR A 41 -16.29 26.82 -5.46
C THR A 41 -15.98 28.32 -5.57
N GLU A 42 -16.99 29.16 -5.87
CA GLU A 42 -16.85 30.62 -6.00
C GLU A 42 -16.47 31.33 -4.69
N HIS A 43 -16.65 30.68 -3.54
CA HIS A 43 -16.28 31.21 -2.23
C HIS A 43 -14.96 30.65 -1.70
N CYS A 44 -14.38 29.66 -2.38
CA CYS A 44 -13.22 28.96 -1.88
C CYS A 44 -11.97 29.85 -1.93
N ASP A 45 -11.30 29.97 -0.80
CA ASP A 45 -9.93 30.48 -0.77
C ASP A 45 -8.94 29.36 -1.04
N TRP A 46 -8.67 29.13 -2.33
CA TRP A 46 -7.71 28.14 -2.82
C TRP A 46 -6.30 28.27 -2.23
N ASN A 47 -5.94 29.44 -1.67
CA ASN A 47 -4.65 29.63 -1.01
C ASN A 47 -4.53 28.79 0.26
N LYS A 48 -5.64 28.47 0.92
CA LYS A 48 -5.67 27.78 2.21
C LYS A 48 -5.44 26.28 2.09
N LEU A 49 -5.69 25.68 0.93
CA LEU A 49 -5.50 24.25 0.71
C LEU A 49 -4.01 23.91 0.68
N GLY A 50 -3.59 23.02 1.59
CA GLY A 50 -2.28 22.37 1.59
C GLY A 50 -2.16 21.27 0.53
N GLY A 51 -1.00 20.61 0.47
CA GLY A 51 -0.77 19.51 -0.48
C GLY A 51 -1.78 18.37 -0.30
N TRP A 52 -1.92 17.87 0.92
CA TRP A 52 -2.89 16.83 1.25
C TRP A 52 -4.35 17.23 1.02
N ASP A 53 -4.71 18.48 1.33
CA ASP A 53 -6.06 19.01 1.04
C ASP A 53 -6.36 18.95 -0.47
N TRP A 54 -5.36 19.30 -1.30
CA TRP A 54 -5.45 19.22 -2.75
C TRP A 54 -5.55 17.79 -3.24
N ALA A 55 -4.69 16.88 -2.77
CA ALA A 55 -4.73 15.47 -3.14
C ALA A 55 -6.12 14.87 -2.85
N ASN A 56 -6.60 15.00 -1.61
CA ASN A 56 -7.91 14.48 -1.22
C ASN A 56 -9.09 15.14 -1.96
N LEU A 57 -9.01 16.44 -2.28
CA LEU A 57 -10.05 17.11 -3.07
C LEU A 57 -10.07 16.58 -4.51
N LEU A 58 -8.93 16.54 -5.18
CA LEU A 58 -8.83 16.14 -6.58
C LEU A 58 -9.12 14.66 -6.81
N SER A 59 -8.78 13.82 -5.84
CA SER A 59 -9.20 12.42 -5.74
C SER A 59 -10.72 12.23 -5.90
N LYS A 60 -11.51 13.16 -5.33
CA LYS A 60 -12.99 13.10 -5.34
C LYS A 60 -13.63 13.97 -6.40
N GLN A 61 -12.99 15.09 -6.75
CA GLN A 61 -13.50 16.11 -7.65
C GLN A 61 -12.39 16.56 -8.63
N PRO A 62 -12.03 15.73 -9.63
CA PRO A 62 -10.97 16.03 -10.59
C PRO A 62 -11.16 17.34 -11.37
N GLN A 63 -12.39 17.83 -11.50
CA GLN A 63 -12.71 19.07 -12.22
C GLN A 63 -12.08 20.32 -11.59
N PHE A 64 -11.65 20.28 -10.33
CA PHE A 64 -10.98 21.40 -9.67
C PHE A 64 -9.47 21.49 -9.94
N ALA A 65 -8.95 20.65 -10.84
CA ALA A 65 -7.54 20.62 -11.21
C ALA A 65 -7.03 21.96 -11.74
N GLU A 66 -7.87 22.77 -12.40
CA GLU A 66 -7.49 24.09 -12.91
C GLU A 66 -7.12 25.09 -11.80
N HIS A 67 -7.62 24.88 -10.58
CA HIS A 67 -7.30 25.71 -9.41
C HIS A 67 -6.12 25.16 -8.60
N CYS A 68 -5.68 23.93 -8.89
CA CYS A 68 -4.71 23.23 -8.08
C CYS A 68 -3.34 23.92 -8.10
N ARG A 69 -2.77 24.08 -6.91
CA ARG A 69 -1.39 24.50 -6.75
C ARG A 69 -0.50 23.28 -6.68
N TRP A 70 -0.25 22.66 -7.82
CA TRP A 70 0.60 21.46 -7.97
C TRP A 70 1.95 21.53 -7.25
N GLY A 71 2.49 22.74 -7.05
CA GLY A 71 3.73 22.95 -6.29
C GLY A 71 3.64 22.60 -4.80
N LYS A 72 2.44 22.60 -4.21
CA LYS A 72 2.18 22.28 -2.80
C LYS A 72 2.18 20.78 -2.50
N LEU A 73 1.92 19.93 -3.50
CA LEU A 73 1.89 18.47 -3.33
C LEU A 73 3.32 17.96 -3.12
N ASP A 74 3.55 17.25 -2.02
CA ASP A 74 4.78 16.50 -1.79
C ASP A 74 4.74 15.11 -2.45
N GLY A 75 5.72 14.25 -2.17
CA GLY A 75 5.83 12.92 -2.79
C GLY A 75 4.63 12.03 -2.45
N SER A 76 4.24 11.99 -1.19
CA SER A 76 3.10 11.21 -0.69
C SER A 76 1.77 11.74 -1.26
N ASP A 77 1.59 13.06 -1.29
CA ASP A 77 0.41 13.67 -1.93
C ASP A 77 0.28 13.27 -3.41
N TRP A 78 1.41 13.19 -4.13
CA TRP A 78 1.41 12.76 -5.53
C TRP A 78 1.13 11.27 -5.68
N ALA A 79 1.70 10.42 -4.83
CA ALA A 79 1.48 8.98 -4.86
C ALA A 79 0.01 8.64 -4.61
N ASP A 80 -0.60 9.25 -3.58
CA ASP A 80 -2.03 9.09 -3.28
C ASP A 80 -2.91 9.56 -4.44
N LEU A 81 -2.66 10.78 -4.93
CA LEU A 81 -3.47 11.34 -6.00
C LEU A 81 -3.39 10.51 -7.30
N LEU A 82 -2.19 10.10 -7.70
CA LEU A 82 -2.02 9.33 -8.93
C LEU A 82 -2.52 7.90 -8.83
N SER A 83 -2.52 7.33 -7.62
CA SER A 83 -3.11 6.02 -7.37
C SER A 83 -4.62 6.02 -7.66
N GLU A 84 -5.31 7.11 -7.36
CA GLU A 84 -6.75 7.26 -7.60
C GLU A 84 -7.10 7.92 -8.93
N GLN A 85 -6.28 8.86 -9.40
CA GLN A 85 -6.54 9.73 -10.55
C GLN A 85 -5.32 9.79 -11.50
N PRO A 86 -5.05 8.71 -12.26
CA PRO A 86 -3.87 8.62 -13.12
C PRO A 86 -3.81 9.66 -14.24
N GLN A 87 -4.92 10.33 -14.57
CA GLN A 87 -4.95 11.43 -15.55
C GLN A 87 -4.12 12.65 -15.13
N PHE A 88 -3.75 12.77 -13.86
CA PHE A 88 -2.88 13.87 -13.36
C PHE A 88 -1.38 13.56 -13.46
N ALA A 89 -1.00 12.54 -14.24
CA ALA A 89 0.39 12.19 -14.48
C ALA A 89 1.21 13.31 -15.16
N GLU A 90 0.59 14.09 -16.06
CA GLU A 90 1.28 15.16 -16.80
C GLU A 90 1.85 16.27 -15.88
N PRO A 91 1.08 16.85 -14.94
CA PRO A 91 1.61 17.84 -14.01
C PRO A 91 2.48 17.24 -12.88
N CYS A 92 2.61 15.92 -12.78
CA CYS A 92 3.31 15.27 -11.68
C CYS A 92 4.79 15.65 -11.61
N ARG A 93 5.25 15.93 -10.39
CA ARG A 93 6.66 16.16 -10.10
C ARG A 93 7.32 14.86 -9.63
N TRP A 94 7.49 13.90 -10.54
CA TRP A 94 8.06 12.56 -10.28
C TRP A 94 9.31 12.53 -9.38
N LYS A 95 10.16 13.57 -9.47
CA LYS A 95 11.36 13.70 -8.63
C LYS A 95 11.08 13.84 -7.12
N LYS A 96 9.86 14.23 -6.73
CA LYS A 96 9.44 14.36 -5.32
C LYS A 96 9.16 13.01 -4.66
N LEU A 97 8.80 11.99 -5.43
CA LEU A 97 8.47 10.67 -4.90
C LEU A 97 9.73 10.00 -4.35
N ASP A 98 9.66 9.52 -3.12
CA ASP A 98 10.68 8.66 -2.51
C ASP A 98 10.43 7.17 -2.74
N GLY A 99 11.21 6.30 -2.09
CA GLY A 99 11.08 4.85 -2.24
C GLY A 99 9.69 4.34 -1.87
N SER A 100 9.16 4.77 -0.72
CA SER A 100 7.81 4.41 -0.26
C SER A 100 6.72 4.92 -1.19
N ASP A 101 6.83 6.18 -1.63
CA ASP A 101 5.87 6.79 -2.57
C ASP A 101 5.79 5.99 -3.88
N TRP A 102 6.95 5.54 -4.39
CA TRP A 102 7.01 4.70 -5.58
C TRP A 102 6.41 3.32 -5.36
N VAL A 103 6.64 2.71 -4.20
CA VAL A 103 6.04 1.40 -3.87
C VAL A 103 4.52 1.50 -3.87
N ASP A 104 3.96 2.49 -3.19
CA ASP A 104 2.51 2.67 -3.11
C ASP A 104 1.92 2.97 -4.48
N LEU A 105 2.53 3.89 -5.24
CA LEU A 105 2.04 4.23 -6.57
C LEU A 105 2.12 3.06 -7.55
N LEU A 106 3.26 2.36 -7.63
CA LEU A 106 3.42 1.26 -8.58
C LEU A 106 2.62 0.02 -8.18
N SER A 107 2.30 -0.13 -6.90
CA SER A 107 1.36 -1.15 -6.44
C SER A 107 -0.03 -0.93 -7.02
N ALA A 108 -0.49 0.32 -7.10
CA ALA A 108 -1.80 0.68 -7.62
C ALA A 108 -1.82 0.88 -9.15
N GLN A 109 -0.76 1.46 -9.71
CA GLN A 109 -0.67 1.92 -11.10
C GLN A 109 0.66 1.52 -11.75
N PRO A 110 0.86 0.23 -12.10
CA PRO A 110 2.11 -0.28 -12.67
C PRO A 110 2.59 0.44 -13.95
N GLN A 111 1.68 1.06 -14.70
CA GLN A 111 2.00 1.80 -15.92
C GLN A 111 2.91 3.01 -15.70
N PHE A 112 3.02 3.53 -14.47
CA PHE A 112 3.92 4.63 -14.14
C PHE A 112 5.37 4.20 -13.90
N SER A 113 5.66 2.90 -14.04
CA SER A 113 7.04 2.37 -13.99
C SER A 113 8.00 3.07 -14.96
N VAL A 114 7.51 3.58 -16.09
CA VAL A 114 8.30 4.35 -17.07
C VAL A 114 8.90 5.65 -16.50
N HIS A 115 8.34 6.15 -15.39
CA HIS A 115 8.82 7.34 -14.67
C HIS A 115 9.59 7.02 -13.40
N CYS A 116 9.62 5.76 -12.97
CA CYS A 116 10.18 5.35 -11.70
C CYS A 116 11.69 5.57 -11.64
N ASP A 117 12.16 6.20 -10.57
CA ASP A 117 13.58 6.23 -10.23
C ASP A 117 13.88 5.03 -9.33
N TRP A 118 14.13 3.88 -9.96
CA TRP A 118 14.43 2.60 -9.30
C TRP A 118 15.57 2.68 -8.28
N ASN A 119 16.46 3.68 -8.38
CA ASN A 119 17.56 3.86 -7.43
C ASN A 119 17.09 4.31 -6.05
N LYS A 120 15.91 4.92 -5.94
CA LYS A 120 15.34 5.40 -4.68
C LYS A 120 14.79 4.28 -3.80
N LEU A 121 14.47 3.12 -4.38
CA LEU A 121 13.94 1.99 -3.64
C LEU A 121 15.05 1.36 -2.77
N SER A 122 14.78 1.24 -1.47
CA SER A 122 15.55 0.45 -0.51
C SER A 122 15.30 -1.05 -0.69
N GLY A 123 15.99 -1.89 0.09
CA GLY A 123 15.75 -3.34 0.10
C GLY A 123 14.29 -3.70 0.46
N GLY A 124 13.78 -3.09 1.52
CA GLY A 124 12.40 -3.24 1.95
C GLY A 124 11.39 -2.71 0.93
N ASP A 125 11.69 -1.60 0.26
CA ASP A 125 10.82 -1.09 -0.82
C ASP A 125 10.74 -2.11 -1.97
N TRP A 126 11.87 -2.68 -2.38
CA TRP A 126 11.90 -3.72 -3.40
C TRP A 126 11.13 -4.97 -2.98
N ALA A 127 11.33 -5.45 -1.76
CA ALA A 127 10.58 -6.60 -1.25
C ALA A 127 9.07 -6.33 -1.30
N ASN A 128 8.62 -5.19 -0.75
CA ASN A 128 7.21 -4.82 -0.73
C ASN A 128 6.61 -4.65 -2.13
N LEU A 129 7.36 -4.06 -3.07
CA LEU A 129 6.89 -3.90 -4.44
C LEU A 129 6.78 -5.26 -5.15
N LEU A 130 7.78 -6.13 -5.03
CA LEU A 130 7.79 -7.43 -5.71
C LEU A 130 6.77 -8.42 -5.15
N LEU A 131 6.39 -8.28 -3.87
CA LEU A 131 5.26 -9.01 -3.31
C LEU A 131 3.95 -8.72 -4.06
N LYS A 132 3.75 -7.47 -4.48
CA LYS A 132 2.51 -7.00 -5.13
C LYS A 132 2.60 -7.01 -6.66
N GLN A 133 3.78 -6.75 -7.21
CA GLN A 133 4.04 -6.54 -8.63
C GLN A 133 5.32 -7.28 -9.07
N PRO A 134 5.28 -8.63 -9.13
CA PRO A 134 6.44 -9.46 -9.43
C PRO A 134 7.05 -9.21 -10.83
N GLN A 135 6.30 -8.60 -11.75
CA GLN A 135 6.80 -8.24 -13.09
C GLN A 135 7.95 -7.22 -13.05
N PHE A 136 8.13 -6.47 -11.96
CA PHE A 136 9.25 -5.51 -11.83
C PHE A 136 10.56 -6.15 -11.38
N ALA A 137 10.62 -7.48 -11.28
CA ALA A 137 11.83 -8.22 -10.92
C ALA A 137 13.04 -7.89 -11.82
N GLU A 138 12.82 -7.56 -13.09
CA GLU A 138 13.90 -7.19 -14.03
C GLU A 138 14.61 -5.88 -13.66
N HIS A 139 13.95 -5.00 -12.89
CA HIS A 139 14.51 -3.74 -12.41
C HIS A 139 15.11 -3.85 -11.00
N CYS A 140 14.85 -4.94 -10.30
CA CYS A 140 15.20 -5.10 -8.89
C CYS A 140 16.72 -5.10 -8.68
N ASP A 141 17.19 -4.23 -7.77
CA ASP A 141 18.54 -4.35 -7.24
C ASP A 141 18.56 -5.34 -6.08
N TRP A 142 18.63 -6.63 -6.43
CA TRP A 142 18.69 -7.77 -5.50
C TRP A 142 19.78 -7.64 -4.41
N LYS A 143 20.80 -6.80 -4.63
CA LYS A 143 21.87 -6.56 -3.64
C LYS A 143 21.40 -5.70 -2.48
N LYS A 144 20.32 -4.92 -2.63
CA LYS A 144 19.77 -4.09 -1.56
C LYS A 144 18.96 -4.88 -0.54
N LEU A 145 18.40 -6.03 -0.92
CA LEU A 145 17.61 -6.87 -0.03
C LEU A 145 18.49 -7.44 1.08
N ASP A 146 18.08 -7.20 2.33
CA ASP A 146 18.67 -7.80 3.51
C ASP A 146 18.08 -9.20 3.79
N PRO A 147 18.54 -9.92 4.82
CA PRO A 147 18.01 -11.25 5.10
C PRO A 147 16.50 -11.27 5.40
N TRP A 148 15.97 -10.24 6.04
CA TRP A 148 14.54 -10.16 6.38
C TRP A 148 13.68 -9.86 5.14
N ASP A 149 14.16 -8.97 4.27
CA ASP A 149 13.55 -8.71 2.96
C ASP A 149 13.41 -10.00 2.14
N TRP A 150 14.46 -10.83 2.14
CA TRP A 150 14.46 -12.12 1.45
C TRP A 150 13.51 -13.12 2.07
N VAL A 151 13.45 -13.24 3.40
CA VAL A 151 12.49 -14.14 4.07
C VAL A 151 11.07 -13.77 3.69
N ASN A 152 10.73 -12.48 3.84
CA ASN A 152 9.40 -11.96 3.53
C ASN A 152 9.05 -12.15 2.04
N LEU A 153 10.00 -11.90 1.13
CA LEU A 153 9.77 -12.07 -0.31
C LEU A 153 9.61 -13.55 -0.68
N LEU A 154 10.46 -14.43 -0.17
CA LEU A 154 10.45 -15.85 -0.53
C LEU A 154 9.29 -16.62 0.10
N SER A 155 8.72 -16.16 1.22
CA SER A 155 7.53 -16.77 1.80
C SER A 155 6.28 -16.60 0.93
N GLU A 156 6.25 -15.61 0.05
CA GLU A 156 5.08 -15.31 -0.81
C GLU A 156 5.40 -15.47 -2.31
N GLN A 157 6.65 -15.26 -2.72
CA GLN A 157 7.12 -15.28 -4.11
C GLN A 157 8.37 -16.18 -4.26
N PRO A 158 8.24 -17.50 -4.05
CA PRO A 158 9.38 -18.45 -4.05
C PRO A 158 10.11 -18.54 -5.39
N GLN A 159 9.50 -18.12 -6.50
CA GLN A 159 10.16 -18.08 -7.81
C GLN A 159 11.41 -17.18 -7.83
N PHE A 160 11.50 -16.19 -6.94
CA PHE A 160 12.68 -15.31 -6.84
C PHE A 160 13.87 -15.95 -6.10
N ALA A 161 13.73 -17.19 -5.63
CA ALA A 161 14.81 -17.98 -5.04
C ALA A 161 16.07 -18.05 -5.92
N GLU A 162 15.93 -17.98 -7.25
CA GLU A 162 17.05 -17.98 -8.18
C GLU A 162 17.91 -16.71 -8.13
N HIS A 163 17.33 -15.59 -7.69
CA HIS A 163 18.04 -14.32 -7.50
C HIS A 163 18.59 -14.16 -6.08
N CYS A 164 18.19 -15.04 -5.15
CA CYS A 164 18.57 -14.94 -3.76
C CYS A 164 20.07 -15.16 -3.56
N ASN A 165 20.71 -14.22 -2.86
CA ASN A 165 22.04 -14.45 -2.34
C ASN A 165 21.95 -15.23 -1.02
N TRP A 166 21.91 -16.56 -1.14
CA TRP A 166 21.80 -17.50 -0.02
C TRP A 166 22.86 -17.31 1.07
N ASN A 167 24.03 -16.71 0.75
CA ASN A 167 25.03 -16.38 1.77
C ASN A 167 24.57 -15.30 2.75
N LYS A 168 23.68 -14.38 2.34
CA LYS A 168 23.09 -13.39 3.25
C LYS A 168 22.18 -14.06 4.28
N LEU A 169 21.56 -15.18 3.91
CA LEU A 169 20.60 -15.90 4.76
C LEU A 169 21.27 -16.82 5.79
N LYS A 170 22.60 -16.87 5.82
CA LYS A 170 23.36 -17.62 6.85
C LYS A 170 23.17 -17.06 8.26
N GLN A 171 22.71 -15.82 8.37
CA GLN A 171 22.45 -15.15 9.65
C GLN A 171 21.01 -15.36 10.15
N LEU A 172 20.16 -16.01 9.35
CA LEU A 172 18.80 -16.33 9.76
C LEU A 172 18.80 -17.32 10.91
N SER A 173 17.80 -17.19 11.79
CA SER A 173 17.60 -18.14 12.87
C SER A 173 17.09 -19.49 12.35
N SER A 174 17.16 -20.54 13.19
CA SER A 174 16.53 -21.82 12.88
C SER A 174 15.02 -21.67 12.67
N ASP A 175 14.38 -20.73 13.38
CA ASP A 175 12.95 -20.45 13.25
C ASP A 175 12.60 -19.86 11.88
N ASP A 176 13.41 -18.91 11.37
CA ASP A 176 13.20 -18.30 10.04
C ASP A 176 13.31 -19.35 8.93
N TRP A 177 14.29 -20.25 9.05
CA TRP A 177 14.46 -21.38 8.12
C TRP A 177 13.33 -22.40 8.22
N ALA A 178 12.92 -22.74 9.45
CA ALA A 178 11.79 -23.64 9.67
C ALA A 178 10.50 -23.07 9.09
N TYR A 179 10.28 -21.76 9.24
CA TYR A 179 9.16 -21.05 8.63
C TYR A 179 9.23 -21.13 7.10
N LEU A 180 10.34 -20.69 6.48
CA LEU A 180 10.49 -20.73 5.02
C LEU A 180 10.29 -22.13 4.43
N LEU A 181 10.89 -23.15 5.03
CA LEU A 181 10.78 -24.53 4.56
C LEU A 181 9.41 -25.16 4.84
N SER A 182 8.66 -24.65 5.82
CA SER A 182 7.28 -25.07 6.07
C SER A 182 6.32 -24.55 5.00
N VAL A 183 6.60 -23.37 4.45
CA VAL A 183 5.77 -22.74 3.41
C VAL A 183 6.20 -23.19 2.01
N HIS A 184 7.51 -23.23 1.74
CA HIS A 184 8.10 -23.58 0.43
C HIS A 184 9.23 -24.60 0.57
N PRO A 185 8.93 -25.90 0.73
CA PRO A 185 9.93 -26.95 0.88
C PRO A 185 10.92 -27.03 -0.29
N GLU A 186 10.53 -26.62 -1.50
CA GLU A 186 11.39 -26.61 -2.69
C GLU A 186 12.59 -25.66 -2.56
N ILE A 187 12.54 -24.69 -1.64
CA ILE A 187 13.66 -23.80 -1.33
C ILE A 187 14.85 -24.58 -0.76
N GLN A 188 14.60 -25.75 -0.16
CA GLN A 188 15.65 -26.62 0.40
C GLN A 188 16.78 -26.91 -0.61
N LYS A 189 16.46 -26.99 -1.91
CA LYS A 189 17.45 -27.27 -2.97
C LYS A 189 18.53 -26.19 -3.11
N PHE A 190 18.26 -24.99 -2.63
CA PHE A 190 19.18 -23.85 -2.70
C PHE A 190 20.03 -23.68 -1.43
N MET A 191 19.72 -24.40 -0.36
CA MET A 191 20.56 -24.38 0.84
C MET A 191 21.91 -25.03 0.52
N ASP A 192 23.00 -24.35 0.89
CA ASP A 192 24.30 -24.99 0.85
C ASP A 192 24.37 -26.10 1.91
N LYS A 193 25.22 -27.12 1.67
CA LYS A 193 25.29 -28.30 2.55
C LYS A 193 25.66 -27.95 4.00
N SER A 194 26.40 -26.88 4.23
CA SER A 194 26.80 -26.47 5.57
C SER A 194 25.62 -25.88 6.32
N SER A 195 24.91 -24.94 5.71
CA SER A 195 23.71 -24.34 6.31
C SER A 195 22.57 -25.35 6.46
N ALA A 196 22.46 -26.31 5.54
CA ALA A 196 21.52 -27.42 5.67
C ALA A 196 21.87 -28.31 6.88
N LEU A 197 23.15 -28.61 7.11
CA LEU A 197 23.58 -29.40 8.27
C LEU A 197 23.37 -28.64 9.59
N ASP A 198 23.76 -27.37 9.68
CA ASP A 198 23.54 -26.54 10.87
C ASP A 198 22.04 -26.44 11.21
N PHE A 199 21.18 -26.30 10.20
CA PHE A 199 19.72 -26.32 10.39
C PHE A 199 19.22 -27.69 10.85
N LEU A 200 19.62 -28.77 10.18
CA LEU A 200 19.17 -30.14 10.50
C LEU A 200 19.65 -30.63 11.87
N GLU A 201 20.79 -30.14 12.36
CA GLU A 201 21.30 -30.42 13.70
C GLU A 201 20.61 -29.59 14.80
N SER A 202 19.87 -28.53 14.43
CA SER A 202 19.06 -27.76 15.36
C SER A 202 17.78 -28.50 15.78
N ILE A 203 17.24 -28.15 16.95
CA ILE A 203 15.97 -28.72 17.45
C ILE A 203 14.84 -28.54 16.42
N ASP A 204 14.82 -27.41 15.70
CA ASP A 204 13.75 -27.11 14.76
C ASP A 204 13.93 -27.85 13.43
N GLY A 205 15.18 -28.11 13.02
CA GLY A 205 15.46 -29.02 11.90
C GLY A 205 15.02 -30.45 12.17
N VAL A 206 15.22 -30.95 13.39
CA VAL A 206 14.72 -32.27 13.82
C VAL A 206 13.19 -32.31 13.78
N LYS A 207 12.50 -31.30 14.35
CA LYS A 207 11.03 -31.20 14.29
C LYS A 207 10.52 -31.10 12.85
N TYR A 208 11.20 -30.36 11.99
CA TYR A 208 10.86 -30.24 10.57
C TYR A 208 10.91 -31.60 9.89
N LEU A 209 11.98 -32.38 10.09
CA LEU A 209 12.10 -33.73 9.56
C LEU A 209 11.03 -34.69 10.11
N GLU A 210 10.73 -34.62 11.41
CA GLU A 210 9.67 -35.41 12.03
C GLU A 210 8.30 -35.11 11.39
N ASN A 211 7.96 -33.83 11.20
CA ASN A 211 6.73 -33.41 10.56
C ASN A 211 6.67 -33.81 9.08
N ALA A 212 7.77 -33.65 8.34
CA ALA A 212 7.87 -34.07 6.94
C ALA A 212 7.71 -35.59 6.80
N PHE A 213 8.31 -36.37 7.71
CA PHE A 213 8.18 -37.82 7.75
C PHE A 213 6.74 -38.27 8.08
N LEU A 214 6.09 -37.63 9.06
CA LEU A 214 4.69 -37.91 9.41
C LEU A 214 3.71 -37.52 8.29
N SER A 215 4.02 -36.51 7.50
CA SER A 215 3.24 -36.13 6.31
C SER A 215 3.32 -37.17 5.18
N GLN A 216 4.50 -37.76 4.95
CA GLN A 216 4.68 -38.84 3.97
C GLN A 216 4.13 -40.19 4.44
N TYR A 217 4.14 -40.46 5.76
CA TYR A 217 3.67 -41.71 6.35
C TYR A 217 2.68 -41.43 7.48
N PRO A 218 1.43 -41.03 7.16
CA PRO A 218 0.43 -40.79 8.18
C PRO A 218 0.20 -42.08 9.00
N PRO A 219 0.09 -41.98 10.33
CA PRO A 219 -0.02 -43.15 11.19
C PRO A 219 -1.23 -43.99 10.79
N VAL A 220 -0.99 -45.25 10.44
CA VAL A 220 -2.02 -46.21 10.02
C VAL A 220 -3.09 -46.27 11.11
N GLY A 221 -4.28 -45.75 10.78
CA GLY A 221 -5.38 -45.61 11.72
C GLY A 221 -5.69 -46.92 12.42
N LYS A 222 -5.65 -46.91 13.76
CA LYS A 222 -6.15 -48.01 14.58
C LYS A 222 -7.62 -48.22 14.20
N LYS A 223 -7.91 -49.30 13.46
CA LYS A 223 -9.27 -49.78 13.20
C LYS A 223 -10.01 -49.81 14.52
N LYS A 224 -11.02 -48.95 14.67
CA LYS A 224 -11.98 -49.04 15.78
C LYS A 224 -12.58 -50.44 15.70
N LYS A 225 -12.24 -51.30 16.66
CA LYS A 225 -12.95 -52.56 16.86
C LYS A 225 -14.37 -52.19 17.33
N SER A 226 -15.32 -52.38 16.42
CA SER A 226 -16.76 -52.46 16.68
C SER A 226 -17.07 -53.60 17.63
#